data_AF-A0A6N2E1U5-F1
#
_entry.id   AF-A0A6N2E1U5-F1
#
_cell.length_a   1.000
_cell.length_b   1.000
_cell.length_c   1.000
_cell.angle_alpha   90.00
_cell.angle_beta   90.00
_cell.angle_gamma   90.00
#
_symmetry.space_group_name_H-M   'P 1'
#
loop_
_entity.id
_entity.type
_entity.pdbx_description
1 polymer ?
#
loop_
_entity_poly.entity_id
_entity_poly.type
_entity_poly.pdbx_seq_one_letter_code
_entity_poly.pdbx_strand_id
1 'polypeptide(L)'
;MGQKTDDTDGTEGVARAAGRTPGRRRCVRCGAPMRARWRPFCSKRCADLDLGQWLGEGYRIPVETGLEGEDETVPDEDPSDDR
;
A
#
# COMPACT_ATOMS: atom_id res chain seq x y z
N MET A 1 39.62 -22.38 -27.64
CA MET A 1 40.32 -22.23 -26.33
C MET A 1 40.60 -20.76 -26.11
N GLY A 2 40.14 -20.19 -25.00
CA GLY A 2 40.48 -18.81 -24.62
C GLY A 2 39.30 -18.03 -24.05
N GLN A 3 38.71 -18.54 -22.97
CA GLN A 3 37.83 -17.76 -22.09
C GLN A 3 38.70 -16.68 -21.42
N LYS A 4 38.29 -15.41 -21.51
CA LYS A 4 38.63 -14.29 -20.63
C LYS A 4 37.26 -13.68 -20.26
N THR A 5 36.73 -13.92 -19.07
CA THR A 5 36.89 -13.10 -17.84
C THR A 5 36.67 -11.60 -18.16
N ASP A 6 35.81 -10.84 -17.49
CA ASP A 6 35.54 -10.74 -16.06
C ASP A 6 34.18 -10.06 -15.84
N ASP A 7 33.64 -10.30 -14.66
CA ASP A 7 32.54 -9.61 -14.00
C ASP A 7 32.54 -8.08 -14.18
N THR A 8 31.38 -7.54 -14.58
CA THR A 8 30.89 -6.26 -14.05
C THR A 8 29.41 -6.37 -13.74
N ASP A 9 29.16 -6.72 -12.48
CA ASP A 9 28.05 -6.26 -11.67
C ASP A 9 27.80 -4.74 -11.83
N GLY A 10 26.55 -4.34 -11.62
CA GLY A 10 26.22 -2.98 -11.19
C GLY A 10 26.12 -1.92 -12.27
N THR A 11 24.90 -1.70 -12.76
CA THR A 11 24.16 -0.42 -12.63
C THR A 11 22.96 -0.39 -13.58
N GLU A 12 21.99 -1.28 -13.36
CA GLU A 12 20.63 -0.95 -13.77
C GLU A 12 20.19 0.24 -12.92
N GLY A 13 20.27 1.42 -13.53
CA GLY A 13 19.87 2.66 -12.90
C GLY A 13 18.43 2.57 -12.45
N VAL A 14 18.24 2.31 -11.15
CA VAL A 14 17.02 2.67 -10.44
C VAL A 14 16.87 4.18 -10.57
N ALA A 15 16.14 4.58 -11.61
CA ALA A 15 15.70 5.94 -11.81
C ALA A 15 14.98 6.36 -10.52
N ARG A 16 15.67 7.15 -9.70
CA ARG A 16 15.08 7.78 -8.53
C ARG A 16 13.85 8.51 -9.02
N ALA A 17 12.68 8.04 -8.59
CA ALA A 17 11.41 8.64 -8.93
C ALA A 17 11.49 10.15 -8.64
N ALA A 18 11.46 10.95 -9.69
CA ALA A 18 11.30 12.39 -9.59
C ALA A 18 10.14 12.66 -8.63
N GLY A 19 10.41 13.42 -7.58
CA GLY A 19 9.46 13.69 -6.52
C GLY A 19 8.08 14.06 -7.08
N ARG A 20 7.04 13.54 -6.43
CA ARG A 20 5.65 13.70 -6.86
C ARG A 20 5.27 15.17 -6.78
N THR A 21 5.37 15.91 -7.88
CA THR A 21 4.69 17.20 -8.03
C THR A 21 3.24 16.97 -7.63
N PRO A 22 2.67 17.70 -6.65
CA PRO A 22 1.30 17.51 -6.25
C PRO A 22 0.43 17.93 -7.44
N GLY A 23 0.06 16.95 -8.26
CA GLY A 23 -0.90 17.14 -9.34
C GLY A 23 -2.16 17.76 -8.76
N ARG A 24 -2.87 18.54 -9.59
CA ARG A 24 -4.20 19.09 -9.28
C ARG A 24 -4.95 18.10 -8.39
N ARG A 25 -5.41 18.53 -7.21
CA ARG A 25 -6.02 17.64 -6.22
C ARG A 25 -7.25 16.94 -6.86
N ARG A 26 -7.05 15.69 -7.30
CA ARG A 26 -8.04 14.82 -7.97
C ARG A 26 -8.76 13.96 -6.95
N CYS A 27 -10.03 13.65 -7.22
CA CYS A 27 -10.85 12.73 -6.45
C CYS A 27 -10.17 11.35 -6.41
N VAL A 28 -9.99 10.80 -5.22
CA VAL A 28 -9.35 9.48 -5.04
C VAL A 28 -10.20 8.33 -5.58
N ARG A 29 -11.52 8.53 -5.69
CA ARG A 29 -12.47 7.50 -6.15
C ARG A 29 -12.66 7.46 -7.67
N CYS A 30 -12.59 8.62 -8.35
CA CYS A 30 -12.92 8.73 -9.78
C CYS A 30 -12.01 9.67 -10.61
N GLY A 31 -11.03 10.33 -10.00
CA GLY A 31 -10.07 11.19 -10.70
C GLY A 31 -10.56 12.60 -11.08
N ALA A 32 -11.85 12.91 -10.95
CA ALA A 32 -12.39 14.25 -11.22
C ALA A 32 -11.80 15.33 -10.29
N PRO A 33 -11.84 16.63 -10.64
CA PRO A 33 -11.37 17.70 -9.76
C PRO A 33 -12.07 17.67 -8.39
N MET A 34 -11.31 17.69 -7.30
CA MET A 34 -11.90 17.74 -5.94
C MET A 34 -12.68 19.04 -5.74
N ARG A 35 -13.75 18.96 -4.93
CA ARG A 35 -14.46 20.15 -4.44
C ARG A 35 -14.09 20.36 -2.97
N ALA A 36 -13.86 21.61 -2.56
CA ALA A 36 -13.42 21.94 -1.20
C ALA A 36 -14.27 21.30 -0.10
N ARG A 37 -15.61 21.35 -0.26
CA ARG A 37 -16.58 20.74 0.66
C ARG A 37 -16.47 19.22 0.79
N TRP A 38 -16.02 18.53 -0.25
CA TRP A 38 -16.06 17.07 -0.35
C TRP A 38 -14.68 16.43 -0.36
N ARG A 39 -13.60 17.17 -0.06
CA ARG A 39 -12.23 16.63 -0.05
C ARG A 39 -12.15 15.39 0.85
N PRO A 40 -11.50 14.30 0.42
CA PRO A 40 -10.66 14.13 -0.77
C PRO A 40 -11.40 13.78 -2.09
N PHE A 41 -12.71 13.96 -2.15
CA PHE A 41 -13.59 13.60 -3.27
C PHE A 41 -14.12 14.81 -4.08
N CYS A 42 -14.82 14.52 -5.17
CA CYS A 42 -15.49 15.53 -5.99
C CYS A 42 -16.96 15.79 -5.59
N SER A 43 -17.60 14.88 -4.86
CA SER A 43 -19.04 14.92 -4.54
C SER A 43 -19.41 14.00 -3.36
N LYS A 44 -20.61 14.19 -2.79
CA LYS A 44 -21.21 13.28 -1.80
C LYS A 44 -21.26 11.84 -2.31
N ARG A 45 -21.70 11.64 -3.56
CA ARG A 45 -21.81 10.31 -4.18
C ARG A 45 -20.47 9.54 -4.14
N CYS A 46 -19.36 10.20 -4.44
CA CYS A 46 -18.05 9.54 -4.38
C CYS A 46 -17.61 9.20 -2.95
N ALA A 47 -17.99 10.01 -1.96
CA ALA A 47 -17.75 9.70 -0.55
C ALA A 47 -18.61 8.52 -0.07
N ASP A 48 -19.89 8.49 -0.45
CA ASP A 48 -20.81 7.39 -0.09
C ASP A 48 -20.36 6.06 -0.71
N LEU A 49 -19.88 6.06 -1.96
CA LEU A 49 -19.36 4.85 -2.62
C LEU A 49 -18.08 4.34 -1.94
N ASP A 50 -17.20 5.24 -1.52
CA ASP A 50 -16.00 4.89 -0.77
C ASP A 50 -16.35 4.27 0.59
N LEU A 51 -17.30 4.89 1.31
CA LEU A 51 -17.84 4.34 2.55
C LEU A 51 -18.48 2.96 2.33
N GLY A 52 -19.21 2.76 1.24
CA GLY A 52 -19.79 1.46 0.89
C GLY A 52 -18.71 0.38 0.69
N GLN A 53 -17.59 0.72 0.05
CA GLN A 53 -16.46 -0.21 -0.10
C GLN A 53 -15.83 -0.57 1.26
N TRP A 54 -15.74 0.41 2.17
CA TRP A 54 -15.25 0.19 3.54
C TRP A 54 -16.16 -0.75 4.32
N LEU A 55 -17.46 -0.46 4.34
CA LEU A 55 -18.44 -1.27 5.05
C LEU A 55 -18.62 -2.67 4.43
N GLY A 56 -18.32 -2.81 3.14
CA GLY A 56 -18.36 -4.08 2.42
C GLY A 56 -17.04 -4.86 2.42
N GLU A 57 -16.08 -4.53 3.30
CA GLU A 57 -14.78 -5.23 3.42
C GLU A 57 -14.00 -5.32 2.10
N GLY A 58 -14.21 -4.33 1.23
CA GLY A 58 -13.67 -4.34 -0.12
C GLY A 58 -12.24 -3.81 -0.23
N TYR A 59 -11.66 -3.30 0.86
CA TYR A 59 -10.26 -2.93 0.94
C TYR A 59 -9.47 -4.12 1.50
N ARG A 60 -8.53 -4.65 0.72
CA ARG A 60 -7.68 -5.78 1.11
C ARG A 60 -6.21 -5.41 0.98
N ILE A 61 -5.41 -5.87 1.93
CA ILE A 61 -3.95 -5.78 1.85
C ILE A 61 -3.48 -6.98 1.03
N PRO A 62 -2.76 -6.77 -0.08
CA PRO A 62 -2.19 -7.88 -0.83
C PRO A 62 -1.17 -8.61 0.06
N VAL A 63 -1.25 -9.93 0.09
CA VAL A 63 -0.23 -10.77 0.72
C VAL A 63 0.84 -11.06 -0.32
N GLU A 64 2.09 -10.75 -0.02
CA GLU A 64 3.22 -11.26 -0.79
C GLU A 64 3.34 -12.76 -0.51
N THR A 65 3.01 -13.59 -1.49
CA THR A 65 3.23 -15.04 -1.45
C THR A 65 4.74 -15.29 -1.56
N GLY A 66 5.46 -15.13 -0.46
CA GLY A 66 6.91 -15.26 -0.41
C GLY A 66 7.54 -15.12 0.98
N LEU A 67 6.76 -14.77 2.00
CA LEU A 67 7.18 -14.86 3.39
C LEU A 67 6.51 -16.07 4.02
N GLU A 68 7.21 -17.20 4.04
CA GLU A 68 7.00 -18.25 5.02
C GLU A 68 7.51 -17.65 6.35
N GLY A 69 6.63 -17.05 7.12
CA GLY A 69 7.00 -16.33 8.34
C GLY A 69 5.89 -16.44 9.36
N GLU A 70 6.08 -17.42 10.25
CA GLU A 70 5.40 -17.69 11.53
C GLU A 70 4.14 -16.86 11.81
N ASP A 71 2.99 -17.55 11.86
CA ASP A 71 1.97 -17.17 12.82
C ASP A 71 2.59 -17.23 14.22
N GLU A 72 2.99 -16.08 14.77
CA GLU A 72 3.25 -15.96 16.21
C GLU A 72 1.92 -16.24 16.94
N THR A 73 1.72 -17.51 17.28
CA THR A 73 0.77 -17.94 18.29
C THR A 73 1.23 -17.35 19.61
N VAL A 74 0.71 -16.18 19.96
CA VAL A 74 0.88 -15.63 21.31
C VAL A 74 0.24 -16.64 22.27
N PRO A 75 1.02 -17.28 23.18
CA PRO A 75 0.45 -18.20 24.15
C PRO A 75 -0.51 -17.41 25.04
N ASP A 76 -1.67 -18.00 25.33
CA ASP A 76 -2.65 -17.48 26.30
C ASP A 76 -2.00 -17.56 27.69
N GLU A 77 -1.28 -16.50 28.09
CA GLU A 77 -0.72 -16.40 29.43
C GLU A 77 -1.87 -16.19 30.42
N ASP A 78 -2.17 -17.24 31.18
CA ASP A 78 -3.18 -17.26 32.24
C ASP A 78 -2.79 -16.27 33.36
N PRO A 79 -3.59 -15.21 33.61
CA PRO A 79 -3.25 -14.20 34.62
C PRO A 79 -3.41 -14.66 36.08
N SER A 80 -3.48 -15.97 36.35
CA SER A 80 -3.59 -16.52 37.71
C SER A 80 -2.24 -16.91 38.35
N ASP A 81 -1.30 -15.97 38.44
CA ASP A 81 -0.25 -16.04 39.46
C ASP A 81 0.17 -14.64 39.94
N ASP A 82 -0.65 -14.04 40.81
CA ASP A 82 -0.13 -13.26 41.93
C ASP A 82 -1.13 -13.35 43.11
N ARG A 83 -0.61 -13.82 44.23
CA ARG A 83 -1.29 -14.44 45.36
C ARG A 83 -1.72 -13.45 46.44
#